data_AF-A0A485BM98-F1
#
_entry.id   AF-A0A485BM98-F1
#
_cell.length_a   1.000
_cell.length_b   1.000
_cell.length_c   1.000
_cell.angle_alpha   90.00
_cell.angle_beta   90.00
_cell.angle_gamma   90.00
#
_symmetry.space_group_name_H-M   'P 1'
#
loop_
_entity.id
_entity.type
_entity.pdbx_description
1 polymer ?
#
loop_
_entity_poly.entity_id
_entity_poly.type
_entity_poly.pdbx_seq_one_letter_code
_entity_poly.pdbx_strand_id
1 'polypeptide(L)'
;MIVGMGVGLALGLEPFQIFFFIILPIMAGGVGEGAIPLSIGYATLLHMDQGVALGRVLPMVMLGGLTAIIISGCLNQLGKRYPHLTGEGQLMPNRANTDETASQPAFSGKVDVTTIASGALLAVLLYMLGMLGHKLIGLPAPVGMLFMAVLVKLFNGVSRAYLKVLRVVYKFFQTSVTYPILFAVGVAITPWARTGRRFHHQQPAGDYQHRLCAGGDRFLRRQKDWHASD
;
A
#
# COMPACT_ATOMS: atom_id res chain seq x y z
N MET A 1 18.57 -0.28 -7.84
CA MET A 1 19.19 -1.15 -6.80
C MET A 1 20.54 -0.64 -6.34
N ILE A 2 21.56 -0.57 -7.21
CA ILE A 2 22.93 -0.17 -6.82
C ILE A 2 22.97 1.19 -6.12
N VAL A 3 22.32 2.21 -6.69
CA VAL A 3 22.25 3.56 -6.10
C VAL A 3 21.58 3.54 -4.72
N GLY A 4 20.45 2.84 -4.59
CA GLY A 4 19.75 2.72 -3.31
C GLY A 4 20.56 2.02 -2.23
N MET A 5 21.29 0.95 -2.61
CA MET A 5 22.18 0.28 -1.67
C MET A 5 23.38 1.13 -1.28
N GLY A 6 24.01 1.80 -2.24
CA GLY A 6 25.17 2.65 -1.99
C GLY A 6 24.83 3.80 -1.03
N VAL A 7 23.72 4.50 -1.28
CA VAL A 7 23.28 5.59 -0.39
C VAL A 7 22.88 5.07 0.99
N GLY A 8 22.15 3.95 1.06
CA GLY A 8 21.75 3.35 2.34
C GLY A 8 22.95 2.91 3.19
N LEU A 9 23.95 2.30 2.56
CA LEU A 9 25.20 1.91 3.23
C LEU A 9 26.00 3.13 3.70
N ALA A 10 26.08 4.19 2.90
CA ALA A 10 26.74 5.44 3.29
C ALA A 10 26.07 6.12 4.50
N LEU A 11 24.76 5.92 4.68
CA LEU A 11 24.01 6.36 5.85
C LEU A 11 24.11 5.41 7.06
N GLY A 12 24.90 4.34 6.95
CA GLY A 12 25.11 3.36 8.02
C GLY A 12 23.95 2.39 8.25
N LEU A 13 23.04 2.25 7.27
CA LEU A 13 21.93 1.29 7.37
C LEU A 13 22.38 -0.12 6.99
N GLU A 14 21.77 -1.12 7.63
CA GLU A 14 22.08 -2.52 7.36
C GLU A 14 21.61 -2.94 5.96
N PRO A 15 22.42 -3.71 5.18
CA PRO A 15 22.06 -4.14 3.84
C PRO A 15 20.69 -4.79 3.73
N PHE A 16 20.36 -5.65 4.71
CA PHE A 16 19.08 -6.35 4.78
C PHE A 16 17.91 -5.36 4.89
N GLN A 17 18.05 -4.35 5.75
CA GLN A 17 16.98 -3.38 5.95
C GLN A 17 16.74 -2.53 4.69
N ILE A 18 17.82 -2.08 4.04
CA ILE A 18 17.72 -1.26 2.83
C ILE A 18 17.06 -2.06 1.70
N PHE A 19 17.48 -3.31 1.52
CA PHE A 19 16.94 -4.16 0.46
C PHE A 19 15.45 -4.45 0.68
N PHE A 20 15.09 -5.04 1.84
CA PHE A 20 13.74 -5.54 2.08
C PHE A 20 12.73 -4.45 2.47
N PHE A 21 13.13 -3.39 3.17
CA PHE A 21 12.17 -2.39 3.65
C PHE A 21 12.18 -1.07 2.88
N ILE A 22 13.15 -0.85 1.99
CA ILE A 22 13.23 0.39 1.18
C ILE A 22 13.14 0.05 -0.31
N ILE A 23 14.12 -0.66 -0.86
CA ILE A 23 14.22 -0.84 -2.32
C ILE A 23 13.12 -1.74 -2.84
N LEU A 24 12.94 -2.91 -2.24
CA LEU A 24 12.00 -3.91 -2.74
C LEU A 24 10.54 -3.41 -2.71
N PRO A 25 10.07 -2.71 -1.67
CA PRO A 25 8.75 -2.07 -1.69
C PRO A 25 8.60 -1.00 -2.78
N ILE A 26 9.59 -0.12 -2.98
CA ILE A 26 9.54 0.92 -4.02
C ILE A 26 9.44 0.29 -5.42
N MET A 27 10.06 -0.86 -5.63
CA MET A 27 10.01 -1.60 -6.90
C MET A 27 8.77 -2.48 -7.07
N ALA A 28 7.98 -2.71 -6.02
CA ALA A 28 6.91 -3.72 -6.01
C ALA A 28 5.67 -3.35 -6.85
N GLY A 29 5.60 -2.15 -7.44
CA GLY A 29 4.45 -1.76 -8.28
C GLY A 29 3.31 -1.06 -7.51
N GLY A 30 3.62 -0.37 -6.41
CA GLY A 30 2.64 0.40 -5.65
C GLY A 30 1.96 -0.39 -4.53
N VAL A 31 0.91 0.20 -3.93
CA VAL A 31 0.32 -0.32 -2.69
C VAL A 31 -0.50 -1.57 -2.91
N GLY A 32 -1.43 -1.53 -3.87
CA GLY A 32 -2.38 -2.62 -4.12
C GLY A 32 -1.72 -3.85 -4.73
N GLU A 33 -0.88 -3.65 -5.74
CA GLU A 33 -0.28 -4.75 -6.52
C GLU A 33 1.00 -5.29 -5.87
N GLY A 34 1.72 -4.43 -5.15
CA GLY A 34 3.03 -4.76 -4.60
C GLY A 34 3.05 -4.89 -3.09
N ALA A 35 2.79 -3.79 -2.40
CA ALA A 35 3.00 -3.70 -0.95
C ALA A 35 2.14 -4.70 -0.16
N ILE A 36 0.89 -4.94 -0.58
CA ILE A 36 0.00 -5.90 0.08
C ILE A 36 0.49 -7.35 -0.08
N PRO A 37 0.70 -7.89 -1.30
CA PRO A 37 1.28 -9.23 -1.47
C PRO A 37 2.65 -9.38 -0.81
N LEU A 38 3.48 -8.33 -0.85
CA LEU A 38 4.79 -8.34 -0.21
C LEU A 38 4.69 -8.46 1.30
N SER A 39 3.75 -7.75 1.92
CA SER A 39 3.52 -7.81 3.37
C SER A 39 3.02 -9.18 3.81
N ILE A 40 2.17 -9.83 3.00
CA ILE A 40 1.77 -11.23 3.22
C ILE A 40 3.01 -12.14 3.17
N GLY A 41 3.91 -11.90 2.22
CA GLY A 41 5.14 -12.68 2.11
C GLY A 41 6.13 -12.47 3.27
N TYR A 42 6.23 -11.24 3.78
CA TYR A 42 7.02 -10.96 4.99
C TYR A 42 6.42 -11.61 6.22
N ALA A 43 5.09 -11.70 6.32
CA ALA A 43 4.47 -12.41 7.41
C ALA A 43 4.80 -13.91 7.42
N THR A 44 4.84 -14.54 6.25
CA THR A 44 5.19 -15.96 6.13
C THR A 44 6.68 -16.24 6.29
N LEU A 45 7.56 -15.37 5.77
CA LEU A 45 9.01 -15.61 5.73
C LEU A 45 9.77 -15.03 6.92
N LEU A 46 9.35 -13.88 7.44
CA LEU A 46 10.02 -13.15 8.53
C LEU A 46 9.27 -13.26 9.86
N HIS A 47 8.21 -14.08 9.91
CA HIS A 47 7.38 -14.31 11.10
C HIS A 47 6.88 -13.04 11.79
N MET A 48 6.66 -11.98 11.00
CA MET A 48 6.12 -10.71 11.49
C MET A 48 4.63 -10.60 11.21
N ASP A 49 3.92 -9.81 11.99
CA ASP A 49 2.51 -9.53 11.69
C ASP A 49 2.37 -8.78 10.36
N GLN A 50 1.41 -9.19 9.53
CA GLN A 50 1.18 -8.60 8.21
C GLN A 50 0.86 -7.10 8.30
N GLY A 51 0.09 -6.67 9.30
CA GLY A 51 -0.25 -5.26 9.51
C GLY A 51 0.96 -4.42 9.88
N VAL A 52 1.86 -4.99 10.70
CA VAL A 52 3.14 -4.34 11.06
C VAL A 52 4.07 -4.23 9.84
N ALA A 53 4.18 -5.30 9.05
CA ALA A 53 4.96 -5.30 7.81
C ALA A 53 4.45 -4.23 6.83
N LEU A 54 3.13 -4.20 6.61
CA LEU A 54 2.48 -3.23 5.73
C LEU A 54 2.70 -1.81 6.22
N GLY A 55 2.51 -1.54 7.52
CA GLY A 55 2.74 -0.24 8.12
C GLY A 55 4.18 0.27 7.97
N ARG A 56 5.17 -0.64 7.93
CA ARG A 56 6.58 -0.28 7.72
C ARG A 56 6.91 0.04 6.26
N VAL A 57 6.34 -0.69 5.31
CA VAL A 57 6.65 -0.50 3.88
C VAL A 57 5.81 0.61 3.23
N LEU A 58 4.60 0.88 3.74
CA LEU A 58 3.66 1.80 3.12
C LEU A 58 4.22 3.23 2.93
N PRO A 59 4.87 3.87 3.92
CA PRO A 59 5.42 5.22 3.74
C PRO A 59 6.50 5.28 2.66
N MET A 60 7.34 4.25 2.57
CA MET A 60 8.43 4.18 1.59
C MET A 60 7.90 4.03 0.16
N VAL A 61 6.86 3.21 -0.03
CA VAL A 61 6.20 3.03 -1.34
C VAL A 61 5.56 4.34 -1.80
N MET A 62 4.88 5.05 -0.91
CA MET A 62 4.23 6.33 -1.21
C MET A 62 5.24 7.41 -1.58
N LEU A 63 6.32 7.53 -0.80
CA LEU A 63 7.40 8.47 -1.08
C LEU A 63 8.08 8.14 -2.42
N GLY A 64 8.37 6.86 -2.68
CA GLY A 64 8.96 6.40 -3.94
C GLY A 64 8.08 6.74 -5.15
N GLY A 65 6.76 6.50 -5.04
CA GLY A 65 5.79 6.82 -6.10
C GLY A 65 5.69 8.32 -6.38
N LEU A 66 5.58 9.15 -5.33
CA LEU A 66 5.57 10.61 -5.48
C LEU A 66 6.85 11.11 -6.17
N THR A 67 8.01 10.63 -5.71
CA THR A 67 9.30 11.02 -6.28
C THR A 67 9.41 10.60 -7.75
N ALA A 68 8.92 9.40 -8.10
CA ALA A 68 8.88 8.91 -9.48
C ALA A 68 8.00 9.79 -10.39
N ILE A 69 6.85 10.27 -9.89
CA ILE A 69 5.98 11.20 -10.63
C ILE A 69 6.71 12.53 -10.90
N ILE A 70 7.39 13.08 -9.90
CA ILE A 70 8.15 14.34 -10.05
C ILE A 70 9.29 14.17 -11.06
N ILE A 71 10.07 13.09 -10.95
CA ILE A 71 11.17 12.81 -11.88
C ILE A 71 10.64 12.58 -13.30
N SER A 72 9.53 11.87 -13.46
CA SER A 72 8.87 11.67 -14.75
C SER A 72 8.43 12.99 -15.38
N GLY A 73 7.86 13.90 -14.59
CA GLY A 73 7.51 15.25 -15.02
C GLY A 73 8.73 16.07 -15.46
N CYS A 74 9.82 16.02 -14.69
CA CYS A 74 11.08 16.68 -15.03
C CYS A 74 11.70 16.09 -16.31
N LEU A 75 11.67 14.77 -16.46
CA LEU A 75 12.21 14.07 -17.64
C LEU A 75 11.39 14.39 -18.90
N ASN A 76 10.07 14.50 -18.78
CA ASN A 76 9.20 14.95 -19.88
C ASN A 76 9.52 16.39 -20.31
N GLN A 77 9.81 17.29 -19.37
CA GLN A 77 10.23 18.65 -19.70
C GLN A 77 11.63 18.68 -20.34
N LEU A 78 12.54 17.83 -19.87
CA LEU A 78 13.88 17.69 -20.44
C LEU A 78 13.85 17.12 -21.86
N GLY A 79 13.00 16.13 -22.12
CA GLY A 79 12.80 15.54 -23.46
C GLY A 79 12.30 16.55 -24.48
N LYS A 80 11.38 17.44 -24.08
CA LYS A 80 10.92 18.56 -24.93
C LYS A 80 12.03 19.56 -25.26
N ARG A 81 12.99 19.74 -24.35
CA ARG A 81 14.14 20.65 -24.55
C ARG A 81 15.25 20.00 -25.38
N TYR A 82 15.42 18.68 -25.28
CA TYR A 82 16.41 17.90 -26.00
C TYR A 82 15.74 16.82 -26.86
N PRO A 83 15.32 17.16 -28.09
CA PRO A 83 14.52 16.29 -28.94
C PRO A 83 15.23 14.98 -29.37
N HIS A 84 16.54 14.87 -29.16
CA HIS A 84 17.30 13.65 -29.42
C HIS A 84 17.16 12.58 -28.31
N LEU A 85 16.61 12.94 -27.14
CA LEU A 85 16.42 12.04 -26.00
C LEU A 85 14.96 11.58 -25.84
N THR A 86 14.04 12.11 -26.63
CA THR A 86 12.60 11.84 -26.56
C THR A 86 12.15 11.01 -27.76
N GLY A 87 11.25 10.05 -27.50
CA GLY A 87 10.49 9.35 -28.52
C GLY A 87 9.06 9.89 -28.69
N GLU A 88 8.75 11.05 -28.09
CA GLU A 88 7.41 11.66 -28.07
C GLU A 88 6.29 10.67 -27.69
N GLY A 89 6.55 9.86 -26.66
CA GLY A 89 5.62 8.83 -26.19
C GLY A 89 5.74 7.47 -26.90
N GLN A 90 6.62 7.32 -27.89
CA GLN A 90 6.96 6.03 -28.49
C GLN A 90 8.24 5.46 -27.87
N LEU A 91 8.11 4.32 -27.18
CA LEU A 91 9.25 3.57 -26.63
C LEU A 91 9.95 2.70 -27.68
N MET A 92 9.22 2.27 -28.72
CA MET A 92 9.77 1.46 -29.82
C MET A 92 10.00 2.38 -31.03
N PRO A 93 11.24 2.61 -31.47
CA PRO A 93 11.50 3.24 -32.76
C PRO A 93 10.88 2.34 -33.84
N ASN A 94 10.09 2.92 -34.76
CA ASN A 94 9.48 2.23 -35.90
C ASN A 94 8.20 1.41 -35.63
N ARG A 95 7.18 2.02 -35.00
CA ARG A 95 5.81 1.45 -34.95
C ARG A 95 4.79 2.15 -35.85
N ALA A 96 5.25 3.02 -36.75
CA ALA A 96 4.40 3.82 -37.64
C ALA A 96 3.62 2.99 -38.69
N ASN A 97 3.88 1.69 -38.84
CA ASN A 97 3.24 0.82 -39.84
C ASN A 97 2.68 -0.51 -39.28
N THR A 98 2.31 -0.56 -38.00
CA THR A 98 1.58 -1.74 -37.47
C THR A 98 0.47 -1.27 -36.56
N ASP A 99 -0.68 -1.04 -37.19
CA ASP A 99 -2.01 -0.89 -36.62
C ASP A 99 -2.14 0.05 -35.41
N GLU A 100 -2.91 1.11 -35.62
CA GLU A 100 -3.60 1.90 -34.59
C GLU A 100 -4.57 1.04 -33.76
N THR A 101 -4.06 0.05 -33.03
CA THR A 101 -4.84 -0.76 -32.08
C THR A 101 -4.02 -1.17 -30.86
N ALA A 102 -3.08 -0.29 -30.44
CA ALA A 102 -2.67 -0.23 -29.04
C ALA A 102 -3.50 0.79 -28.24
N SER A 103 -4.46 1.45 -28.88
CA SER A 103 -5.59 2.06 -28.19
C SER A 103 -6.28 0.95 -27.40
N GLN A 104 -6.26 1.06 -26.07
CA GLN A 104 -7.15 0.28 -25.21
C GLN A 104 -8.53 0.31 -25.89
N PRO A 105 -9.12 -0.82 -26.30
CA PRO A 105 -10.43 -0.77 -26.93
C PRO A 105 -11.34 -0.07 -25.93
N ALA A 106 -11.77 1.15 -26.30
CA ALA A 106 -12.77 1.88 -25.55
C ALA A 106 -13.93 0.91 -25.37
N PHE A 107 -14.24 0.65 -24.12
CA PHE A 107 -15.12 -0.41 -23.71
C PHE A 107 -16.54 -0.10 -24.22
N SER A 108 -16.89 -0.68 -25.37
CA SER A 108 -18.16 -0.45 -26.08
C SER A 108 -19.02 -1.73 -26.15
N GLY A 109 -18.71 -2.73 -25.31
CA GLY A 109 -19.60 -3.86 -25.07
C GLY A 109 -20.42 -3.60 -23.81
N LYS A 110 -21.67 -4.04 -23.73
CA LYS A 110 -22.39 -4.09 -22.44
C LYS A 110 -21.56 -4.97 -21.49
N VAL A 111 -21.07 -4.43 -20.36
CA VAL A 111 -20.51 -5.30 -19.32
C VAL A 111 -21.68 -6.14 -18.81
N ASP A 112 -21.71 -7.42 -19.13
CA ASP A 112 -22.66 -8.31 -18.49
C ASP A 112 -22.10 -8.75 -17.12
N VAL A 113 -22.99 -8.82 -16.12
CA VAL A 113 -22.65 -9.26 -14.76
C VAL A 113 -22.08 -10.68 -14.80
N THR A 114 -22.57 -11.52 -15.72
CA THR A 114 -22.06 -12.89 -15.96
C THR A 114 -20.58 -12.89 -16.39
N THR A 115 -20.15 -11.88 -17.14
CA THR A 115 -18.77 -11.75 -17.61
C THR A 115 -17.85 -11.34 -16.46
N ILE A 116 -18.29 -10.43 -15.59
CA ILE A 116 -17.54 -10.09 -14.37
C ILE A 116 -17.44 -11.32 -13.46
N ALA A 117 -18.56 -12.02 -13.25
CA ALA A 117 -18.64 -13.18 -12.37
C ALA A 117 -17.71 -14.32 -12.83
N SER A 118 -17.69 -14.64 -14.14
CA SER A 118 -16.80 -15.67 -14.68
C SER A 118 -15.32 -15.31 -14.54
N GLY A 119 -14.94 -14.05 -14.75
CA GLY A 119 -13.56 -13.59 -14.53
C GLY A 119 -13.15 -13.62 -13.06
N ALA A 120 -14.05 -13.20 -12.15
CA ALA A 120 -13.81 -13.27 -10.71
C ALA A 120 -13.68 -14.72 -10.22
N LEU A 121 -14.54 -15.63 -10.71
CA LEU A 121 -14.47 -17.05 -10.38
C LEU A 121 -13.13 -17.66 -10.86
N LEU A 122 -12.68 -17.31 -12.06
CA LEU A 122 -11.37 -17.73 -12.56
C LEU A 122 -10.22 -17.22 -11.68
N ALA A 123 -10.28 -15.97 -11.23
CA ALA A 123 -9.27 -15.42 -10.31
C ALA A 123 -9.25 -16.15 -8.96
N VAL A 124 -10.43 -16.44 -8.39
CA VAL A 124 -10.56 -17.20 -7.13
C VAL A 124 -10.06 -18.64 -7.30
N LEU A 125 -10.35 -19.30 -8.42
CA LEU A 125 -9.87 -20.65 -8.72
C LEU A 125 -8.34 -20.69 -8.82
N LEU A 126 -7.73 -19.73 -9.54
CA LEU A 126 -6.28 -19.63 -9.63
C LEU A 126 -5.64 -19.33 -8.26
N TYR A 127 -6.29 -18.52 -7.42
CA TYR A 127 -5.83 -18.27 -6.06
C TYR A 127 -5.91 -19.54 -5.19
N MET A 128 -6.99 -20.32 -5.28
CA MET A 128 -7.10 -21.61 -4.59
C MET A 128 -6.04 -22.60 -5.04
N LEU A 129 -5.72 -22.64 -6.34
CA LEU A 129 -4.59 -23.42 -6.86
C LEU A 129 -3.24 -22.93 -6.31
N GLY A 130 -3.05 -21.62 -6.23
CA GLY A 130 -1.86 -21.00 -5.61
C GLY A 130 -1.73 -21.35 -4.12
N MET A 131 -2.84 -21.35 -3.38
CA MET A 131 -2.90 -21.78 -1.98
C MET A 131 -2.54 -23.26 -1.82
N LEU A 132 -2.95 -24.12 -2.75
CA LEU A 132 -2.55 -25.53 -2.74
C LEU A 132 -1.04 -25.68 -2.95
N GLY A 133 -0.45 -24.87 -3.84
CA GLY A 133 1.00 -24.78 -4.04
C GLY A 133 1.76 -24.27 -2.81
N HIS A 134 1.15 -23.37 -2.01
CA HIS A 134 1.75 -22.90 -0.76
C HIS A 134 2.05 -24.04 0.21
N LYS A 135 1.17 -25.05 0.32
CA LYS A 135 1.41 -26.21 1.20
C LYS A 135 2.59 -27.08 0.79
N LEU A 136 3.02 -27.05 -0.47
CA LEU A 136 4.11 -27.87 -0.99
C LEU A 136 5.46 -27.11 -1.01
N ILE A 137 5.45 -25.80 -1.24
CA ILE A 137 6.66 -25.00 -1.53
C ILE A 137 6.94 -23.94 -0.43
N GLY A 138 5.96 -23.65 0.45
CA GLY A 138 6.10 -22.63 1.51
C GLY A 138 6.07 -21.18 1.01
N LEU A 139 5.91 -20.95 -0.30
CA LEU A 139 5.87 -19.62 -0.91
C LEU A 139 4.51 -18.93 -0.69
N PRO A 140 4.46 -17.60 -0.45
CA PRO A 140 3.22 -16.90 -0.14
C PRO A 140 2.12 -17.14 -1.19
N ALA A 141 0.87 -17.31 -0.77
CA ALA A 141 -0.24 -17.65 -1.68
C ALA A 141 -0.37 -16.70 -2.91
N PRO A 142 -0.22 -15.36 -2.79
CA PRO A 142 -0.21 -14.48 -3.97
C PRO A 142 0.94 -14.76 -4.96
N VAL A 143 2.11 -15.16 -4.46
CA VAL A 143 3.27 -15.53 -5.30
C VAL A 143 2.98 -16.85 -6.01
N GLY A 144 2.40 -17.84 -5.31
CA GLY A 144 1.97 -19.10 -5.91
C GLY A 144 0.90 -18.90 -7.00
N MET A 145 -0.05 -17.99 -6.77
CA MET A 145 -1.04 -17.59 -7.77
C MET A 145 -0.36 -16.99 -9.01
N LEU A 146 0.64 -16.12 -8.84
CA LEU A 146 1.38 -15.52 -9.96
C LEU A 146 2.09 -16.59 -10.80
N PHE A 147 2.80 -17.51 -10.15
CA PHE A 147 3.47 -18.62 -10.84
C PHE A 147 2.48 -19.47 -11.65
N MET A 148 1.33 -19.81 -11.07
CA MET A 148 0.29 -20.56 -11.78
C MET A 148 -0.30 -19.75 -12.94
N ALA A 149 -0.60 -18.47 -12.76
CA ALA A 149 -1.12 -17.63 -13.83
C ALA A 149 -0.12 -17.50 -15.00
N VAL A 150 1.18 -17.37 -14.70
CA VAL A 150 2.24 -17.36 -15.72
C VAL A 150 2.35 -18.71 -16.41
N LEU A 151 2.29 -19.82 -15.67
CA LEU A 151 2.37 -21.16 -16.24
C LEU A 151 1.22 -21.42 -17.22
N VAL A 152 -0.02 -21.11 -16.83
CA VAL A 152 -1.19 -21.24 -17.71
C VAL A 152 -1.05 -20.35 -18.95
N LYS A 153 -0.47 -19.14 -18.80
CA LYS A 153 -0.22 -18.24 -19.92
C LYS A 153 0.85 -18.77 -20.87
N LEU A 154 1.92 -19.39 -20.36
CA LEU A 154 3.00 -19.98 -21.17
C LEU A 154 2.53 -21.18 -22.00
N PHE A 155 1.61 -21.98 -21.47
CA PHE A 155 1.00 -23.09 -22.20
C PHE A 155 -0.13 -22.66 -23.16
N ASN A 156 -0.28 -21.35 -23.41
CA ASN A 156 -1.40 -20.79 -24.18
C ASN A 156 -2.79 -21.21 -23.68
N GLY A 157 -2.91 -21.60 -22.40
CA GLY A 157 -4.15 -22.10 -21.81
C GLY A 157 -5.24 -21.03 -21.67
N VAL A 158 -4.88 -19.74 -21.80
CA VAL A 158 -5.82 -18.62 -21.72
C VAL A 158 -6.01 -17.98 -23.09
N SER A 159 -7.21 -18.13 -23.68
CA SER A 159 -7.57 -17.41 -24.90
C SER A 159 -7.60 -15.88 -24.69
N ARG A 160 -7.35 -15.12 -25.76
CA ARG A 160 -7.41 -13.64 -25.75
C ARG A 160 -8.74 -13.09 -25.24
N ALA A 161 -9.82 -13.87 -25.36
CA ALA A 161 -11.14 -13.52 -24.79
C ALA A 161 -11.11 -13.43 -23.26
N TYR A 162 -10.56 -14.44 -22.57
CA TYR A 162 -10.49 -14.48 -21.11
C TYR A 162 -9.58 -13.39 -20.53
N LEU A 163 -8.49 -13.03 -21.23
CA LEU A 163 -7.64 -11.91 -20.83
C LEU A 163 -8.38 -10.57 -20.85
N LYS A 164 -9.30 -10.37 -21.80
CA LYS A 164 -10.17 -9.18 -21.81
C LYS A 164 -11.11 -9.20 -20.62
N VAL A 165 -11.73 -10.34 -20.32
CA VAL A 165 -12.64 -10.51 -19.18
C VAL A 165 -11.93 -10.21 -17.85
N LEU A 166 -10.75 -10.78 -17.62
CA LEU A 166 -9.94 -10.53 -16.42
C LEU A 166 -9.56 -9.06 -16.28
N ARG A 167 -9.27 -8.37 -17.39
CA ARG A 167 -8.96 -6.93 -17.36
C ARG A 167 -10.17 -6.08 -16.96
N VAL A 168 -11.38 -6.46 -17.39
CA VAL A 168 -12.63 -5.79 -16.98
C VAL A 168 -12.86 -5.95 -15.49
N VAL A 169 -12.69 -7.17 -14.97
CA VAL A 169 -12.80 -7.45 -13.53
C VAL A 169 -11.75 -6.66 -12.75
N TYR A 170 -10.49 -6.66 -13.20
CA TYR A 170 -9.43 -5.87 -12.57
C TYR A 170 -9.78 -4.37 -12.51
N LYS A 171 -10.22 -3.78 -13.63
CA LYS A 171 -10.59 -2.35 -13.69
C LYS A 171 -11.80 -2.03 -12.80
N PHE A 172 -12.79 -2.93 -12.75
CA PHE A 172 -13.94 -2.82 -11.86
C PHE A 172 -13.53 -2.81 -10.38
N PHE A 173 -12.69 -3.75 -9.95
CA PHE A 173 -12.19 -3.78 -8.56
C PHE A 173 -11.32 -2.56 -8.23
N GLN A 174 -10.45 -2.17 -9.16
CA GLN A 174 -9.60 -0.99 -8.98
C GLN A 174 -10.41 0.30 -8.83
N THR A 175 -11.48 0.47 -9.60
CA THR A 175 -12.24 1.73 -9.63
C THR A 175 -13.33 1.78 -8.55
N SER A 176 -14.07 0.68 -8.36
CA SER A 176 -15.25 0.64 -7.49
C SER A 176 -14.96 0.10 -6.09
N VAL A 177 -14.04 -0.86 -5.95
CA VAL A 177 -13.85 -1.62 -4.70
C VAL A 177 -12.66 -1.09 -3.88
N THR A 178 -11.68 -0.46 -4.53
CA THR A 178 -10.47 0.03 -3.86
C THR A 178 -10.76 1.07 -2.77
N TYR A 179 -11.62 2.07 -3.04
CA TYR A 179 -11.93 3.11 -2.05
C TYR A 179 -12.67 2.54 -0.82
N PRO A 180 -13.72 1.70 -0.96
CA PRO A 180 -14.33 1.01 0.18
C PRO A 180 -13.35 0.15 0.97
N ILE A 181 -12.47 -0.60 0.31
CA ILE A 181 -11.46 -1.43 1.00
C ILE A 181 -10.50 -0.55 1.80
N LEU A 182 -9.98 0.53 1.21
CA LEU A 182 -9.08 1.45 1.92
C LEU A 182 -9.76 2.06 3.14
N PHE A 183 -11.04 2.43 3.03
CA PHE A 183 -11.83 2.90 4.16
C PHE A 183 -11.97 1.82 5.24
N ALA A 184 -12.37 0.60 4.87
CA ALA A 184 -12.54 -0.51 5.80
C ALA A 184 -11.24 -0.89 6.52
N VAL A 185 -10.12 -0.95 5.78
CA VAL A 185 -8.78 -1.20 6.32
C VAL A 185 -8.36 -0.06 7.26
N GLY A 186 -8.62 1.19 6.89
CA GLY A 186 -8.39 2.35 7.76
C GLY A 186 -9.14 2.23 9.08
N VAL A 187 -10.44 1.91 9.03
CA VAL A 187 -11.27 1.73 10.23
C VAL A 187 -10.80 0.54 11.09
N ALA A 188 -10.43 -0.59 10.47
CA ALA A 188 -10.05 -1.81 11.16
C ALA A 188 -8.64 -1.78 11.78
N ILE A 189 -7.66 -1.17 11.10
CA ILE A 189 -6.26 -1.13 11.55
C ILE A 189 -6.01 0.03 12.52
N THR A 190 -6.82 1.09 12.50
CA THR A 190 -6.68 2.20 13.44
C THR A 190 -7.02 1.73 14.85
N PRO A 191 -6.07 1.74 15.81
CA PRO A 191 -6.32 1.28 17.16
C PRO A 191 -7.08 2.36 17.94
N TRP A 192 -8.39 2.48 17.70
CA TRP A 192 -9.29 3.42 18.38
C TRP A 192 -9.18 3.32 19.91
N ALA A 193 -8.96 2.11 20.43
CA ALA A 193 -8.76 1.84 21.86
C ALA A 193 -7.48 2.44 22.46
N ARG A 194 -6.44 2.70 21.65
CA ARG A 194 -5.20 3.38 22.09
C ARG A 194 -5.31 4.89 21.95
N THR A 195 -6.05 5.38 20.96
CA THR A 195 -6.30 6.82 20.79
C THR A 195 -7.17 7.37 21.92
N GLY A 196 -8.23 6.66 22.32
CA GLY A 196 -9.06 7.06 23.48
C GLY A 196 -8.29 7.12 24.80
N ARG A 197 -7.37 6.17 25.05
CA ARG A 197 -6.50 6.18 26.23
C ARG A 197 -5.43 7.29 26.20
N ARG A 198 -4.95 7.69 25.02
CA ARG A 198 -4.04 8.84 24.87
C ARG A 198 -4.75 10.18 25.03
N PHE A 199 -6.02 10.30 24.62
CA PHE A 199 -6.82 11.49 24.91
C PHE A 199 -7.10 11.66 26.41
N HIS A 200 -7.30 10.57 27.16
CA HIS A 200 -7.40 10.65 28.63
C HIS A 200 -6.08 11.04 29.32
N HIS A 201 -4.92 10.80 28.71
CA HIS A 201 -3.61 11.22 29.25
C HIS A 201 -3.12 12.58 28.75
N GLN A 202 -3.84 13.21 27.81
CA GLN A 202 -3.59 14.59 27.33
C GLN A 202 -4.59 15.61 27.87
N GLN A 203 -5.54 15.18 28.71
CA GLN A 203 -6.15 16.09 29.68
C GLN A 203 -5.09 16.33 30.79
N PRO A 204 -4.61 17.56 31.04
CA PRO A 204 -3.87 17.85 32.26
C PRO A 204 -4.86 17.84 33.44
N ALA A 205 -5.37 16.66 33.79
CA ALA A 205 -6.18 16.41 34.97
C ALA A 205 -5.30 15.71 36.00
N GLY A 206 -4.29 16.42 36.48
CA GLY A 206 -3.29 15.87 37.41
C GLY A 206 -2.63 16.87 38.35
N ASP A 207 -3.09 18.13 38.46
CA ASP A 207 -2.58 19.06 39.49
C ASP A 207 -3.61 20.06 40.07
N TYR A 208 -4.91 19.86 39.84
CA TYR A 208 -5.95 20.72 40.46
C TYR A 208 -6.59 20.09 41.72
N GLN A 209 -6.71 18.77 41.79
CA GLN A 209 -7.35 18.12 42.95
C GLN A 209 -6.48 18.20 44.22
N HIS A 210 -5.14 18.16 44.09
CA HIS A 210 -4.23 18.23 45.24
C HIS A 210 -3.99 19.67 45.72
N ARG A 211 -4.15 20.68 44.86
CA ARG A 211 -4.07 22.11 45.24
C ARG A 211 -5.37 22.67 45.80
N LEU A 212 -6.54 22.14 45.42
CA LEU A 212 -7.83 22.56 45.99
C LEU A 212 -8.04 22.04 47.42
N CYS A 213 -7.60 20.81 47.73
CA CYS A 213 -7.63 20.30 49.11
C CYS A 213 -6.60 20.98 50.02
N ALA A 214 -5.40 21.32 49.51
CA ALA A 214 -4.39 22.06 50.28
C ALA A 214 -4.66 23.59 50.38
N GLY A 215 -5.51 24.12 49.50
CA GLY A 215 -5.97 25.52 49.52
C GLY A 215 -7.17 25.76 50.43
N GLY A 216 -8.10 24.79 50.51
CA GLY A 216 -9.27 24.85 51.38
C GLY A 216 -8.92 24.90 52.87
N ASP A 217 -7.96 24.09 53.31
CA ASP A 217 -7.50 24.07 54.71
C ASP A 217 -6.77 25.34 55.12
N ARG A 218 -6.15 26.05 54.17
CA ARG A 218 -5.46 27.32 54.40
C ARG A 218 -6.45 28.49 54.44
N PHE A 219 -7.53 28.42 53.67
CA PHE A 219 -8.62 29.40 53.69
C PHE A 219 -9.49 29.27 54.95
N LEU A 220 -9.78 28.04 55.39
CA LEU A 220 -10.51 27.76 56.64
C LEU A 220 -9.69 28.13 57.90
N ARG A 221 -8.36 28.00 57.88
CA ARG A 221 -7.50 28.49 58.97
C ARG A 221 -7.50 30.02 59.05
N ARG A 222 -7.42 30.70 57.90
CA ARG A 222 -7.43 32.16 57.84
C ARG A 222 -8.76 32.78 58.27
N GLN A 223 -9.88 32.10 58.04
CA GLN A 223 -11.20 32.58 58.48
C GLN A 223 -11.43 32.41 59.99
N LYS A 224 -10.79 31.42 60.61
CA LYS A 224 -10.80 31.22 62.08
C LYS A 224 -9.98 32.29 62.81
N ASP A 225 -8.87 32.75 62.22
CA ASP A 225 -8.02 33.78 62.82
C ASP A 225 -8.68 35.18 62.81
N TRP A 226 -9.57 35.45 61.85
CA TRP A 226 -10.33 36.71 61.77
C TRP A 226 -11.45 36.84 62.81
N HIS A 227 -11.94 35.73 63.38
CA HIS A 227 -13.00 35.76 64.41
C HIS A 227 -12.46 35.69 65.86
N ALA A 228 -11.13 35.71 66.04
CA ALA A 228 -10.49 35.65 67.35
C ALA A 228 -9.76 36.96 67.74
N SER A 229 -9.95 38.03 66.96
CA SER A 229 -9.30 39.33 67.20
C SER A 229 -10.28 40.52 67.31
N ASP A 230 -11.54 40.24 67.65
CA ASP A 230 -12.51 41.22 68.19
C ASP A 230 -13.01 40.73 69.56
#